data_AF-A0A3P6TBY5-F1
#
_entry.id   AF-A0A3P6TBY5-F1
#
_cell.length_a   1.000
_cell.length_b   1.000
_cell.length_c   1.000
_cell.angle_alpha   90.00
_cell.angle_beta   90.00
_cell.angle_gamma   90.00
#
_symmetry.space_group_name_H-M   'P 1'
#
loop_
_entity.id
_entity.type
_entity.pdbx_description
1 polymer ?
#
loop_
_entity_poly.entity_id
_entity_poly.type
_entity_poly.pdbx_seq_one_letter_code
_entity_poly.pdbx_strand_id
1 'polypeptide(L)'
;MPKVDESIVDKALCAVDQYAYRLRHRLQNGPTVLDLQSTLTSTMPFPAKTIKATRTDAEVEAKLCELKFGVRRIYENEMIHYTPNITTFEKKGPQKLIRMTKVRYTIGDKSGSFVVMSLEMDKEVTCQAFSDS
;
A
#
# COMPACT_ATOMS: atom_id res chain seq x y z
N MET A 1 0.90 9.38 -6.68
CA MET A 1 0.31 8.73 -5.49
C MET A 1 0.04 7.28 -5.84
N PRO A 2 0.53 6.29 -5.07
CA PRO A 2 0.20 4.89 -5.30
C PRO A 2 -1.30 4.69 -5.14
N LYS A 3 -1.92 3.99 -6.10
CA LYS A 3 -3.36 3.70 -6.07
C LYS A 3 -3.66 2.73 -4.92
N VAL A 4 -4.63 3.07 -4.08
CA VAL A 4 -5.12 2.16 -3.05
C VAL A 4 -5.96 1.07 -3.75
N ASP A 5 -5.52 -0.17 -3.64
CA ASP A 5 -6.25 -1.36 -4.10
C ASP A 5 -6.68 -2.21 -2.89
N GLU A 6 -7.65 -3.12 -3.07
CA GLU A 6 -8.14 -4.00 -1.99
C GLU A 6 -7.01 -4.78 -1.29
N SER A 7 -5.97 -5.18 -2.03
CA SER A 7 -4.80 -5.87 -1.45
C SER A 7 -4.04 -5.04 -0.40
N ILE A 8 -4.09 -3.71 -0.49
CA ILE A 8 -3.48 -2.80 0.47
C ILE A 8 -4.36 -2.71 1.73
N VAL A 9 -5.68 -2.69 1.53
CA VAL A 9 -6.66 -2.72 2.62
C VAL A 9 -6.53 -4.00 3.43
N ASP A 10 -6.43 -5.15 2.76
CA ASP A 10 -6.25 -6.46 3.43
C ASP A 10 -4.96 -6.53 4.23
N LYS A 11 -3.85 -6.00 3.70
CA LYS A 11 -2.58 -5.92 4.44
C LYS A 11 -2.71 -5.05 5.69
N ALA A 12 -3.39 -3.91 5.59
CA ALA A 12 -3.61 -3.03 6.72
C ALA A 12 -4.48 -3.69 7.80
N LEU A 13 -5.57 -4.34 7.40
CA LEU A 13 -6.44 -5.08 8.32
C LEU A 13 -5.70 -6.27 8.96
N CYS A 14 -4.90 -7.00 8.20
CA CYS A 14 -4.06 -8.08 8.71
C CYS A 14 -3.07 -7.59 9.79
N ALA A 15 -2.46 -6.41 9.59
CA ALA A 15 -1.58 -5.81 10.60
C ALA A 15 -2.33 -5.46 11.89
N VAL A 16 -3.57 -4.95 11.79
CA VAL A 16 -4.43 -4.70 12.95
C VAL A 16 -4.77 -6.01 13.67
N ASP A 17 -5.03 -7.09 12.93
CA ASP A 17 -5.28 -8.41 13.52
C ASP A 17 -4.06 -8.99 14.24
N GLN A 18 -2.87 -8.84 13.68
CA GLN A 18 -1.62 -9.23 14.34
C GLN A 18 -1.38 -8.43 15.62
N TYR A 19 -1.66 -7.12 15.58
CA TYR A 19 -1.60 -6.26 16.75
C TYR A 19 -2.60 -6.70 17.82
N ALA A 20 -3.86 -6.95 17.45
CA ALA A 20 -4.92 -7.43 18.34
C ALA A 20 -4.51 -8.76 19.01
N TYR A 21 -3.96 -9.70 18.25
CA TYR A 21 -3.46 -10.97 18.78
C TYR A 21 -2.37 -10.75 19.86
N ARG A 22 -1.37 -9.92 19.57
CA ARG A 22 -0.28 -9.61 20.51
C ARG A 22 -0.80 -8.90 21.76
N LEU A 23 -1.76 -8.00 21.61
CA LEU A 23 -2.36 -7.26 22.71
C LEU A 23 -3.12 -8.20 23.64
N ARG A 24 -3.98 -9.08 23.10
CA ARG A 24 -4.71 -10.10 23.86
C ARG A 24 -3.76 -11.02 24.62
N HIS A 25 -2.69 -11.46 23.97
CA HIS A 25 -1.67 -12.31 24.59
C HIS A 25 -0.98 -11.61 25.77
N ARG A 26 -0.66 -10.32 25.67
CA ARG A 26 -0.08 -9.54 26.78
C ARG A 26 -1.07 -9.35 27.93
N LEU A 27 -2.32 -8.98 27.63
CA LEU A 27 -3.38 -8.83 28.63
C LEU A 27 -3.60 -10.12 29.42
N GLN A 28 -3.53 -11.27 28.74
CA GLN A 28 -3.70 -12.56 29.37
C GLN A 28 -2.51 -12.99 30.24
N ASN A 29 -1.28 -12.71 29.78
CA ASN A 29 -0.07 -13.19 30.45
C ASN A 29 0.48 -12.24 31.52
N GLY A 30 -0.08 -11.03 31.63
CA GLY A 30 0.40 -10.04 32.59
C GLY A 30 1.74 -9.41 32.19
N PRO A 31 2.37 -8.63 33.09
CA PRO A 31 3.65 -7.97 32.82
C PRO A 31 4.74 -8.98 32.42
N THR A 32 5.61 -8.59 31.48
CA THR A 32 6.78 -9.37 31.04
C THR A 32 7.83 -9.61 32.13
N VAL A 33 7.70 -8.92 33.27
CA VAL A 33 8.46 -9.21 34.49
C VAL A 33 7.72 -10.31 35.23
N LEU A 34 8.38 -11.47 35.37
CA LEU A 34 7.83 -12.61 36.10
C LEU A 34 7.52 -12.20 37.54
N ASP A 35 6.25 -12.24 37.92
CA ASP A 35 5.82 -12.24 39.32
C ASP A 35 6.40 -13.48 40.04
N LEU A 36 6.56 -13.40 41.36
CA LEU A 36 7.10 -14.47 42.21
C LEU A 36 6.39 -15.81 41.95
N GLN A 37 5.06 -15.79 41.80
CA GLN A 37 4.27 -16.98 41.50
C GLN A 37 4.56 -17.56 40.10
N SER A 38 4.74 -16.70 39.10
CA SER A 38 5.07 -17.11 37.73
C SER A 38 6.50 -17.68 37.63
N THR A 39 7.43 -17.16 38.44
CA THR A 39 8.80 -17.68 38.55
C THR A 39 8.79 -19.08 39.15
N LEU A 40 8.12 -19.26 40.30
CA LEU A 40 7.98 -20.55 40.97
C LEU A 40 7.32 -21.61 40.08
N THR A 41 6.27 -21.24 39.34
CA THR A 41 5.59 -22.18 38.43
C THR A 41 6.42 -22.53 37.19
N SER A 42 7.27 -21.62 36.68
CA SER A 42 8.21 -21.94 35.59
C SER A 42 9.32 -22.91 35.98
N THR A 43 9.64 -22.98 37.29
CA THR A 43 10.63 -23.92 37.83
C THR A 43 10.07 -25.32 38.13
N MET A 44 8.75 -25.52 37.97
CA MET A 44 8.18 -26.85 38.15
C MET A 44 8.48 -27.75 36.94
N PRO A 45 8.87 -29.02 37.18
CA PRO A 45 9.28 -29.96 36.14
C PRO A 45 8.16 -30.35 35.15
N PHE A 46 6.92 -29.92 35.42
CA PHE A 46 5.78 -30.10 34.53
C PHE A 46 5.14 -28.73 34.27
N PRO A 47 5.26 -28.17 33.06
CA PRO A 47 4.57 -26.93 32.73
C PRO A 47 3.06 -27.17 32.87
N ALA A 48 2.36 -26.26 33.55
CA ALA A 48 0.91 -26.34 33.69
C ALA A 48 0.28 -26.37 32.28
N LYS A 49 -0.23 -27.53 31.86
CA LYS A 49 -0.82 -27.79 30.54
C LYS A 49 -2.21 -27.15 30.38
N THR A 50 -2.37 -25.89 30.77
CA THR A 50 -3.62 -25.16 30.53
C THR A 50 -3.38 -24.13 29.45
N ILE A 51 -3.75 -24.49 28.22
CA ILE A 51 -4.05 -23.51 27.17
C ILE A 51 -5.25 -22.71 27.71
N LYS A 52 -4.97 -21.59 28.38
CA LYS A 52 -6.01 -20.69 28.84
C LYS A 52 -6.58 -20.01 27.59
N ALA A 53 -7.88 -20.05 27.39
CA ALA A 53 -8.52 -19.22 26.38
C ALA A 53 -8.19 -17.75 26.68
N THR A 54 -7.79 -16.98 25.67
CA THR A 54 -7.50 -15.55 25.81
C THR A 54 -8.74 -14.87 26.38
N ARG A 55 -8.62 -14.30 27.59
CA ARG A 55 -9.70 -13.53 28.19
C ARG A 55 -9.86 -12.26 27.36
N THR A 56 -11.00 -12.14 26.68
CA THR A 56 -11.36 -10.95 25.92
C THR A 56 -11.89 -9.90 26.88
N ASP A 57 -11.20 -8.78 26.97
CA ASP A 57 -11.69 -7.60 27.68
C ASP A 57 -12.64 -6.84 26.74
N ALA A 58 -13.89 -6.66 27.16
CA ALA A 58 -14.91 -6.02 26.34
C ALA A 58 -14.54 -4.59 25.93
N GLU A 59 -13.83 -3.85 26.79
CA GLU A 59 -13.38 -2.48 26.47
C GLU A 59 -12.30 -2.50 25.38
N VAL A 60 -11.37 -3.45 25.48
CA VAL A 60 -10.27 -3.60 24.51
C VAL A 60 -10.82 -4.06 23.15
N GLU A 61 -11.77 -5.00 23.14
CA GLU A 61 -12.40 -5.45 21.89
C GLU A 61 -13.20 -4.33 21.21
N ALA A 62 -13.88 -3.48 21.98
CA ALA A 62 -14.58 -2.32 21.43
C ALA A 62 -13.61 -1.36 20.71
N LYS A 63 -12.48 -1.03 21.35
CA LYS A 63 -11.43 -0.18 20.78
C LYS A 63 -10.76 -0.81 19.54
N LEU A 64 -10.54 -2.12 19.54
CA LEU A 64 -10.00 -2.85 18.39
C LEU A 64 -10.97 -2.84 17.20
N CYS A 65 -12.26 -3.01 17.45
CA CYS A 65 -13.30 -2.89 16.43
C CYS A 65 -13.37 -1.47 15.84
N GLU A 66 -13.32 -0.45 16.70
CA GLU A 66 -13.26 0.96 16.26
C GLU A 66 -12.03 1.23 15.39
N LEU A 67 -10.85 0.72 15.80
CA LEU A 67 -9.62 0.85 15.02
C LEU A 67 -9.75 0.19 13.64
N LYS A 68 -10.26 -1.05 13.58
CA LYS A 68 -10.48 -1.75 12.30
C LYS A 68 -11.41 -0.98 11.38
N PHE A 69 -12.50 -0.45 11.93
CA PHE A 69 -13.48 0.33 11.18
C PHE A 69 -12.86 1.64 10.67
N GLY A 70 -12.12 2.36 11.52
CA GLY A 70 -11.42 3.59 11.16
C GLY A 70 -10.40 3.37 10.04
N VAL A 71 -9.57 2.33 10.14
CA VAL A 71 -8.59 1.97 9.11
C VAL A 71 -9.28 1.69 7.78
N ARG A 72 -10.31 0.83 7.77
CA ARG A 72 -11.07 0.51 6.56
C ARG A 72 -11.65 1.77 5.91
N ARG A 73 -12.33 2.62 6.69
CA ARG A 73 -12.95 3.85 6.20
C ARG A 73 -11.95 4.81 5.56
N ILE A 74 -10.76 4.96 6.14
CA ILE A 74 -9.70 5.81 5.58
C ILE A 74 -9.30 5.29 4.19
N TYR A 75 -9.03 4.00 4.08
CA TYR A 75 -8.64 3.42 2.79
C TYR A 75 -9.77 3.45 1.75
N GLU A 76 -11.02 3.20 2.14
CA GLU A 76 -12.18 3.30 1.25
C GLU A 76 -12.37 4.72 0.72
N ASN A 77 -12.21 5.74 1.57
CA ASN A 77 -12.25 7.14 1.13
C ASN A 77 -11.16 7.43 0.08
N GLU A 78 -9.93 6.96 0.31
CA GLU A 78 -8.82 7.10 -0.64
C GLU A 78 -9.07 6.33 -1.95
N MET A 79 -9.78 5.20 -1.91
CA MET A 79 -10.19 4.47 -3.13
C MET A 79 -11.21 5.27 -3.96
N ILE A 80 -12.17 5.93 -3.31
CA ILE A 80 -13.22 6.73 -3.98
C ILE A 80 -12.64 7.99 -4.65
N HIS A 81 -11.56 8.56 -4.08
CA HIS A 81 -10.95 9.78 -4.60
C HIS A 81 -10.13 9.61 -5.90
N TYR A 82 -9.88 8.38 -6.36
CA TYR A 82 -9.25 8.16 -7.67
C TYR A 82 -10.28 7.94 -8.78
N THR A 83 -10.92 9.01 -9.22
CA THR A 83 -11.57 9.04 -10.55
C THR A 83 -10.60 9.68 -11.54
N PRO A 84 -10.02 8.93 -12.49
CA PRO A 84 -9.20 9.54 -13.51
C PRO A 84 -10.12 10.44 -14.35
N ASN A 85 -9.92 11.76 -14.28
CA ASN A 85 -10.65 12.77 -15.06
C ASN A 85 -10.21 12.76 -16.53
N ILE A 86 -10.12 11.56 -17.11
CA ILE A 86 -9.67 11.32 -18.46
C ILE A 86 -10.75 10.51 -19.16
N THR A 87 -11.25 11.06 -20.25
CA THR A 87 -12.31 10.45 -21.04
C THR A 87 -11.81 9.15 -21.69
N THR A 88 -12.73 8.27 -22.07
CA THR A 88 -12.40 7.05 -22.83
C THR A 88 -11.69 7.37 -24.15
N PHE A 89 -11.96 8.54 -24.73
CA PHE A 89 -11.30 9.05 -25.93
C PHE A 89 -9.85 9.45 -25.64
N GLU A 90 -9.62 10.22 -24.58
CA GLU A 90 -8.27 10.63 -24.18
C GLU A 90 -7.39 9.45 -23.77
N LYS A 91 -7.95 8.37 -23.21
CA LYS A 91 -7.20 7.12 -22.93
C LYS A 91 -6.67 6.43 -24.20
N LYS A 92 -7.31 6.61 -25.36
CA LYS A 92 -6.88 5.97 -26.62
C LYS A 92 -5.58 6.56 -27.15
N GLY A 93 -5.32 7.85 -26.90
CA GLY A 93 -4.10 8.54 -27.34
C GLY A 93 -2.83 7.89 -26.78
N PRO A 94 -2.66 7.83 -25.44
CA PRO A 94 -1.52 7.17 -24.80
C PRO A 94 -1.39 5.69 -25.16
N GLN A 95 -2.51 4.95 -25.24
CA GLN A 95 -2.47 3.54 -25.67
C GLN A 95 -1.96 3.37 -27.10
N LYS A 96 -2.35 4.26 -28.02
CA LYS A 96 -1.84 4.28 -29.39
C LYS A 96 -0.34 4.60 -29.40
N LEU A 97 0.09 5.55 -28.58
CA LEU A 97 1.49 5.93 -28.41
C LEU A 97 2.35 4.78 -27.88
N ILE A 98 1.90 4.07 -26.86
CA ILE A 98 2.62 2.91 -26.26
C ILE A 98 2.78 1.78 -27.28
N ARG A 99 1.80 1.59 -28.18
CA ARG A 99 1.88 0.59 -29.25
C ARG A 99 2.84 0.99 -30.38
N MET A 100 3.21 2.26 -30.48
CA MET A 100 4.22 2.71 -31.44
C MET A 100 5.60 2.39 -30.89
N THR A 101 6.25 1.37 -31.45
CA THR A 101 7.54 0.84 -30.97
C THR A 101 8.75 1.74 -31.25
N LYS A 102 8.57 2.84 -32.00
CA LYS A 102 9.66 3.68 -32.52
C LYS A 102 9.31 5.18 -32.46
N VAL A 103 9.10 5.68 -31.24
CA VAL A 103 8.92 7.12 -30.97
C VAL A 103 9.92 7.60 -29.93
N ARG A 104 10.38 8.84 -30.09
CA ARG A 104 11.24 9.56 -29.15
C ARG A 104 10.40 10.59 -28.41
N TYR A 105 10.60 10.66 -27.10
CA TYR A 105 9.95 11.62 -26.22
C TYR A 105 10.98 12.67 -25.80
N THR A 106 10.67 13.95 -26.03
CA THR A 106 11.51 15.07 -25.61
C THR A 106 10.66 16.17 -24.97
N ILE A 107 11.31 17.02 -24.18
CA ILE A 107 10.71 18.23 -23.64
C ILE A 107 11.35 19.40 -24.38
N GLY A 108 10.52 20.25 -24.98
CA GLY A 108 11.00 21.47 -25.65
C GLY A 108 11.69 22.37 -24.64
N ASP A 109 12.91 22.78 -24.96
CA ASP A 109 13.77 23.63 -24.12
C ASP A 109 13.17 25.02 -23.87
N LYS A 110 12.46 25.58 -24.87
CA LYS A 110 11.91 26.95 -24.83
C LYS A 110 10.52 27.05 -24.24
N SER A 111 9.65 26.09 -24.56
CA SER A 111 8.22 26.12 -24.21
C SER A 111 7.85 25.12 -23.11
N GLY A 112 8.76 24.23 -22.71
CA GLY A 112 8.46 23.11 -21.81
C GLY A 112 7.43 22.12 -22.39
N SER A 113 7.10 22.24 -23.68
CA SER A 113 6.08 21.41 -24.31
C SER A 113 6.59 19.98 -24.49
N PHE A 114 5.73 19.00 -24.22
CA PHE A 114 6.03 17.59 -24.46
C PHE A 114 5.93 17.28 -25.96
N VAL A 115 7.03 16.88 -26.56
CA VAL A 115 7.13 16.59 -27.99
C VAL A 115 7.32 15.09 -28.19
N VAL A 116 6.51 14.54 -29.10
CA VAL A 116 6.56 13.13 -29.49
C VAL A 116 6.95 13.09 -30.97
N MET A 117 8.09 12.50 -31.27
CA MET A 117 8.57 12.35 -32.65
C MET A 117 8.63 10.88 -33.03
N SER A 118 8.20 10.54 -34.25
CA SER A 118 8.49 9.21 -34.80
C SER A 118 9.98 9.11 -35.16
N LEU A 119 10.51 7.90 -35.21
CA LEU A 119 11.89 7.67 -35.65
C LEU A 119 12.14 8.20 -37.08
N GLU A 120 11.14 8.18 -37.94
CA GLU A 120 11.23 8.72 -39.31
C GLU A 120 11.41 10.24 -39.29
N MET A 121 10.58 10.95 -38.51
CA MET A 121 10.71 12.40 -38.33
C MET A 121 12.02 12.79 -37.63
N ASP A 122 12.45 12.03 -36.62
CA ASP A 122 13.73 12.27 -35.92
C ASP A 122 14.92 12.17 -36.88
N LYS A 123 14.89 11.18 -37.79
CA LYS A 123 15.90 11.06 -38.87
C LYS A 123 15.85 12.21 -39.86
N GLU A 124 14.66 12.61 -40.30
CA GLU A 124 14.50 13.69 -41.27
C GLU A 124 15.00 15.03 -40.70
N VAL A 125 14.61 15.36 -39.46
CA VAL A 125 15.08 16.57 -38.75
C VAL A 125 16.60 16.54 -38.57
N THR A 126 17.14 15.38 -38.20
CA THR A 126 18.60 15.21 -38.04
C THR A 126 19.32 15.41 -39.37
N CYS A 127 18.83 14.81 -40.47
CA CYS A 127 19.41 14.97 -41.80
C CYS A 127 19.33 16.41 -42.32
N GLN A 128 18.21 17.11 -42.10
CA GLN A 128 18.06 18.52 -42.46
C GLN A 128 19.03 19.41 -41.68
N ALA A 129 19.15 19.21 -40.36
CA ALA A 129 20.08 19.96 -39.52
C ALA A 129 21.56 19.81 -39.94
N PHE A 130 21.94 18.65 -40.52
CA PHE A 130 23.27 18.41 -41.07
C PHE A 130 23.43 18.85 -42.53
N SER A 131 22.34 19.17 -43.24
CA SER A 131 22.37 19.61 -44.65
C SER A 131 22.43 21.13 -44.80
N ASP A 132 22.08 21.88 -43.74
CA ASP A 132 22.18 23.35 -43.69
C ASP A 132 23.59 23.86 -43.27
N SER A 133 24.62 23.03 -43.46
CA SER A 133 26.05 23.33 -43.22
C SER A 133 26.82 23.43 -44.54
#